data_AF-K9PJE2-F1
#
_entry.id   AF-K9PJE2-F1
#
_cell.length_a   1.000
_cell.length_b   1.000
_cell.length_c   1.000
_cell.angle_alpha   90.00
_cell.angle_beta   90.00
_cell.angle_gamma   90.00
#
_symmetry.space_group_name_H-M   'P 1'
#
loop_
_entity.id
_entity.type
_entity.pdbx_description
1 polymer ?
#
loop_
_entity_poly.entity_id
_entity_poly.type
_entity_poly.pdbx_seq_one_letter_code
_entity_poly.pdbx_strand_id
1 'polypeptide(L)'
;MTSTLNKEEYSRLLAETLPRIIDTETEHKRLLNEVDKLMDLGENLTVEQAEVLQLLVTLIEQYENQHYQLKTATPLDILQELILARGLKQKDLVEVFVSKGIASEVINGKRSISKSQAKALGNFFHVSPALFL
;
A
#
# COMPACT_ATOMS: atom_id res chain seq x y z
N MET A 1 10.56 4.07 -28.57
CA MET A 1 11.26 3.08 -29.41
C MET A 1 10.50 1.78 -29.23
N THR A 2 9.67 1.39 -30.19
CA THR A 2 8.88 0.16 -30.12
C THR A 2 9.81 -1.02 -30.40
N SER A 3 10.43 -1.56 -29.35
CA SER A 3 11.10 -2.85 -29.45
C SER A 3 10.08 -3.85 -29.97
N THR A 4 10.38 -4.44 -31.12
CA THR A 4 9.47 -5.41 -31.75
C THR A 4 9.55 -6.69 -30.94
N LEU A 5 8.51 -6.98 -30.14
CA LEU A 5 8.43 -8.19 -29.33
C LEU A 5 8.64 -9.42 -30.22
N ASN A 6 9.54 -10.31 -29.79
CA ASN A 6 9.64 -11.64 -30.38
C ASN A 6 8.36 -12.42 -30.04
N LYS A 7 7.54 -12.66 -31.07
CA LYS A 7 6.23 -13.30 -30.91
C LYS A 7 6.34 -14.72 -30.37
N GLU A 8 7.36 -15.49 -30.74
CA GLU A 8 7.51 -16.87 -30.30
C GLU A 8 7.86 -16.94 -28.82
N GLU A 9 8.82 -16.11 -28.40
CA GLU A 9 9.22 -16.01 -27.00
C GLU A 9 8.11 -15.43 -26.12
N TYR A 10 7.46 -14.37 -26.56
CA TYR A 10 6.33 -13.79 -25.85
C TYR A 10 5.17 -14.79 -25.72
N SER A 11 4.85 -15.54 -26.79
CA SER A 11 3.80 -16.57 -26.73
C SER A 11 4.16 -17.70 -25.75
N ARG A 12 5.43 -18.10 -25.67
CA ARG A 12 5.91 -19.09 -24.69
C ARG A 12 5.74 -18.57 -23.27
N LEU A 13 6.16 -17.33 -23.00
CA LEU A 13 6.01 -16.72 -21.67
C LEU A 13 4.54 -16.59 -21.25
N LEU A 14 3.64 -16.24 -22.18
CA LEU A 14 2.20 -16.24 -21.91
C LEU A 14 1.66 -17.64 -21.63
N ALA A 15 2.14 -18.67 -22.32
CA ALA A 15 1.75 -20.05 -22.07
C ALA A 15 2.27 -20.59 -20.72
N GLU A 16 3.43 -20.13 -20.27
CA GLU A 16 4.00 -20.47 -18.97
C GLU A 16 3.30 -19.75 -17.81
N THR A 17 3.05 -18.44 -17.97
CA THR A 17 2.45 -17.61 -16.92
C THR A 17 0.92 -17.67 -16.90
N LEU A 18 0.28 -18.11 -17.99
CA LEU A 18 -1.17 -18.23 -18.17
C LEU A 18 -1.92 -17.01 -17.58
N PRO A 19 -1.65 -15.78 -18.05
CA PRO A 19 -2.29 -14.59 -17.54
C PRO A 19 -3.78 -14.63 -17.83
N ARG A 20 -4.58 -14.30 -16.82
CA ARG A 20 -6.04 -14.22 -16.92
C ARG A 20 -6.57 -13.22 -15.92
N ILE A 21 -7.79 -12.77 -16.15
CA ILE A 21 -8.55 -12.04 -15.13
C ILE A 21 -8.58 -12.91 -13.86
N ILE A 22 -8.23 -12.26 -12.75
CA ILE A 22 -8.13 -12.87 -11.43
C ILE A 22 -9.48 -12.71 -10.76
N ASP A 23 -10.11 -13.82 -10.37
CA ASP A 23 -11.39 -13.82 -9.67
C ASP A 23 -11.27 -14.44 -8.26
N THR A 24 -10.12 -15.04 -7.96
CA THR A 24 -9.89 -15.78 -6.73
C THR A 24 -8.53 -15.46 -6.10
N GLU A 25 -8.47 -15.58 -4.78
CA GLU A 25 -7.23 -15.47 -4.01
C GLU A 25 -6.12 -16.43 -4.46
N THR A 26 -6.48 -17.62 -4.92
CA THR A 26 -5.51 -18.61 -5.40
C THR A 26 -4.84 -18.16 -6.69
N GLU A 27 -5.61 -17.55 -7.60
CA GLU A 27 -5.09 -16.99 -8.85
C GLU A 27 -4.24 -15.75 -8.59
N HIS A 28 -4.67 -14.89 -7.67
CA HIS A 28 -3.92 -13.71 -7.22
C HIS A 28 -2.54 -14.09 -6.68
N LYS A 29 -2.48 -15.02 -5.72
CA LYS A 29 -1.22 -15.51 -5.15
C LYS A 29 -0.31 -16.17 -6.19
N ARG A 30 -0.89 -16.92 -7.14
CA ARG A 30 -0.11 -17.55 -8.20
C ARG A 30 0.56 -16.50 -9.08
N LEU A 31 -0.18 -15.47 -9.51
CA LEU A 31 0.37 -14.43 -10.36
C LEU A 31 1.35 -13.52 -9.62
N LEU A 32 1.14 -13.26 -8.31
CA LEU A 32 2.14 -12.62 -7.46
C LEU A 32 3.48 -13.37 -7.47
N ASN A 33 3.44 -14.70 -7.30
CA ASN A 33 4.67 -15.50 -7.35
C ASN A 33 5.36 -15.44 -8.71
N GLU A 34 4.63 -15.33 -9.82
CA GLU A 34 5.25 -15.15 -11.15
C GLU A 34 5.87 -13.75 -11.31
N VAL A 35 5.22 -12.71 -10.76
CA VAL A 35 5.79 -11.36 -10.70
C VAL A 35 7.08 -11.36 -9.90
N ASP A 36 7.12 -11.99 -8.72
CA ASP A 36 8.32 -12.05 -7.88
C ASP A 36 9.50 -12.70 -8.62
N LYS A 37 9.26 -13.85 -9.28
CA LYS A 37 10.30 -14.51 -10.09
C LYS A 37 10.85 -13.63 -11.21
N LEU A 38 9.99 -12.84 -11.86
CA LEU A 38 10.41 -11.93 -12.91
C LEU A 38 11.17 -10.74 -12.33
N MET A 39 10.73 -10.19 -11.20
CA MET A 39 11.43 -9.10 -10.51
C MET A 39 12.83 -9.51 -10.02
N ASP A 40 12.99 -10.76 -9.57
CA ASP A 40 14.28 -11.33 -9.14
C ASP A 40 15.36 -11.32 -10.25
N LEU A 41 14.96 -11.27 -11.53
CA LEU A 41 15.90 -11.19 -12.65
C LEU A 41 16.56 -9.80 -12.77
N GLY A 42 15.90 -8.76 -12.24
CA GLY A 42 16.42 -7.39 -12.21
C GLY A 42 16.82 -6.85 -13.58
N GLU A 43 18.07 -6.44 -13.74
CA GLU A 43 18.62 -5.90 -14.99
C GLU A 43 18.71 -6.93 -16.13
N ASN A 44 18.56 -8.23 -15.83
CA ASN A 44 18.60 -9.29 -16.83
C ASN A 44 17.25 -9.54 -17.53
N LEU A 45 16.23 -8.73 -17.24
CA LEU A 45 14.91 -8.86 -17.84
C LEU A 45 14.98 -8.64 -19.36
N THR A 46 14.50 -9.62 -20.13
CA THR A 46 14.29 -9.41 -21.56
C THR A 46 13.12 -8.46 -21.80
N VAL A 47 13.03 -7.91 -23.02
CA VAL A 47 11.90 -7.03 -23.40
C VAL A 47 10.57 -7.78 -23.27
N GLU A 48 10.54 -9.04 -23.67
CA GLU A 48 9.34 -9.89 -23.62
C GLU A 48 8.95 -10.22 -22.17
N GLN A 49 9.92 -10.48 -21.30
CA GLN A 49 9.69 -10.68 -19.86
C GLN A 49 9.17 -9.41 -19.19
N ALA A 50 9.71 -8.24 -19.56
CA ALA A 50 9.24 -6.94 -19.09
C ALA A 50 7.78 -6.69 -19.48
N GLU A 51 7.40 -7.03 -20.72
CA GLU A 51 6.04 -6.88 -21.21
C GLU A 51 5.06 -7.81 -20.47
N VAL A 52 5.45 -9.08 -20.24
CA VAL A 52 4.64 -10.02 -19.43
C VAL A 52 4.54 -9.55 -17.98
N LEU A 53 5.63 -9.10 -17.37
CA LEU A 53 5.63 -8.54 -16.02
C LEU A 53 4.63 -7.40 -15.90
N GLN A 54 4.63 -6.46 -16.84
CA GLN A 54 3.68 -5.34 -16.86
C GLN A 54 2.23 -5.82 -16.97
N LEU A 55 1.96 -6.82 -17.81
CA LEU A 55 0.63 -7.43 -17.92
C LEU A 55 0.18 -8.06 -16.60
N LEU A 56 1.05 -8.85 -15.95
CA LEU A 56 0.73 -9.52 -14.69
C LEU A 56 0.44 -8.53 -13.56
N VAL A 57 1.30 -7.51 -13.42
CA VAL A 57 1.10 -6.43 -12.44
C VAL A 57 -0.23 -5.73 -12.66
N THR A 58 -0.57 -5.41 -13.91
CA THR A 58 -1.86 -4.77 -14.24
C THR A 58 -3.06 -5.61 -13.80
N LEU A 59 -3.02 -6.94 -14.02
CA LEU A 59 -4.09 -7.85 -13.61
C LEU A 59 -4.21 -7.95 -12.08
N ILE A 60 -3.08 -7.99 -11.38
CA ILE A 60 -3.01 -8.02 -9.92
C ILE A 60 -3.59 -6.73 -9.34
N GLU A 61 -3.15 -5.57 -9.82
CA GLU A 61 -3.66 -4.26 -9.38
C GLU A 61 -5.17 -4.15 -9.61
N GLN A 62 -5.68 -4.65 -10.74
CA GLN A 62 -7.12 -4.66 -11.00
C GLN A 62 -7.88 -5.47 -9.94
N TYR A 63 -7.40 -6.66 -9.60
CA TYR A 63 -8.00 -7.51 -8.56
C TYR A 63 -7.91 -6.86 -7.18
N GLU A 64 -6.74 -6.37 -6.81
CA GLU A 64 -6.52 -5.73 -5.50
C GLU A 64 -7.36 -4.47 -5.33
N ASN A 65 -7.53 -3.66 -6.37
CA ASN A 65 -8.41 -2.50 -6.30
C ASN A 65 -9.88 -2.87 -6.08
N GLN A 66 -10.31 -4.06 -6.51
CA GLN A 66 -11.68 -4.54 -6.31
C GLN A 66 -11.87 -5.23 -4.96
N HIS A 67 -10.90 -6.04 -4.54
CA HIS A 67 -11.00 -6.94 -3.37
C HIS A 67 -10.31 -6.39 -2.12
N TYR A 68 -9.21 -5.68 -2.31
CA TYR A 68 -8.33 -5.13 -1.30
C TYR A 68 -8.28 -3.61 -1.34
N GLN A 69 -9.39 -2.95 -1.72
CA GLN A 69 -9.51 -1.48 -1.66
C GLN A 69 -8.76 -1.00 -0.43
N LEU A 70 -7.64 -0.30 -0.64
CA LEU A 70 -6.84 0.25 0.44
C LEU A 70 -7.84 1.04 1.27
N LYS A 71 -8.22 0.50 2.44
CA LYS A 71 -9.07 1.23 3.36
C LYS A 71 -8.32 2.54 3.56
N THR A 72 -8.94 3.64 3.16
CA THR A 72 -8.35 4.96 3.38
C THR A 72 -7.98 4.98 4.85
N ALA A 73 -6.68 5.12 5.13
CA ALA A 73 -6.16 5.05 6.48
C ALA A 73 -7.00 6.01 7.31
N THR A 74 -7.64 5.48 8.36
CA THR A 74 -8.45 6.33 9.21
C THR A 74 -7.52 7.35 9.89
N PRO A 75 -8.04 8.50 10.35
CA PRO A 75 -7.27 9.44 11.17
C PRO A 75 -6.50 8.76 12.33
N LEU A 76 -7.04 7.66 12.86
CA LEU A 76 -6.40 6.85 13.88
C LEU A 76 -5.22 6.03 13.33
N ASP A 77 -5.40 5.37 12.19
CA ASP A 77 -4.33 4.59 11.55
C ASP A 77 -3.15 5.51 11.21
N ILE A 78 -3.42 6.69 10.65
CA ILE A 78 -2.39 7.69 10.34
C ILE A 78 -1.66 8.14 11.62
N LEU A 79 -2.41 8.39 12.70
CA LEU A 79 -1.81 8.75 13.99
C LEU A 79 -0.91 7.63 14.52
N GLN A 80 -1.36 6.38 14.50
CA GLN A 80 -0.59 5.24 15.01
C GLN A 80 0.68 5.02 14.21
N GLU A 81 0.61 5.10 12.88
CA GLU A 81 1.78 5.00 12.00
C GLU A 81 2.79 6.12 12.26
N LEU A 82 2.34 7.37 12.43
CA LEU A 82 3.24 8.49 12.73
C LEU A 82 3.92 8.37 14.10
N ILE A 83 3.23 7.80 15.09
CA ILE A 83 3.79 7.50 16.41
C ILE A 83 4.87 6.42 16.28
N LEU A 84 4.55 5.34 15.57
CA LEU A 84 5.45 4.21 15.35
C LEU A 84 6.70 4.63 14.58
N ALA A 85 6.53 5.32 13.45
CA ALA A 85 7.62 5.79 12.59
C ALA A 85 8.58 6.75 13.30
N ARG A 86 8.11 7.48 14.31
CA ARG A 86 8.91 8.42 15.11
C ARG A 86 9.36 7.85 16.46
N GLY A 87 9.03 6.59 16.77
CA GLY A 87 9.37 5.95 18.05
C GLY A 87 8.77 6.65 19.28
N LEU A 88 7.65 7.36 19.11
CA LEU A 88 7.02 8.14 20.16
C LEU A 88 6.22 7.26 21.11
N LYS A 89 6.14 7.65 22.38
CA LYS A 89 5.28 7.02 23.38
C LYS A 89 4.07 7.90 23.65
N GLN A 90 3.00 7.31 24.19
CA GLN A 90 1.78 8.06 24.55
C GLN A 90 2.05 9.29 25.42
N LYS A 91 3.05 9.20 26.32
CA LYS A 91 3.48 10.30 27.19
C LYS A 91 3.99 11.53 26.42
N ASP A 92 4.57 11.32 25.23
CA ASP A 92 5.18 12.37 24.42
C ASP A 92 4.12 13.16 23.63
N LEU A 93 2.91 12.62 23.52
CA LEU A 93 1.76 13.26 22.88
C LEU A 93 0.86 13.98 23.88
N VAL A 94 1.15 13.89 25.18
CA VAL A 94 0.34 14.53 26.23
C VAL A 94 0.31 16.04 26.06
N GLU A 95 1.37 16.65 25.52
CA GLU A 95 1.40 18.10 25.25
C GLU A 95 0.50 18.50 24.07
N VAL A 96 0.14 17.55 23.21
CA VAL A 96 -0.77 17.75 22.07
C VAL A 96 -2.23 17.61 22.49
N PHE A 97 -2.52 16.86 23.56
CA PHE A 97 -3.86 16.57 24.04
C PHE A 97 -4.14 17.28 25.39
N VAL A 98 -5.38 17.74 25.58
CA VAL A 98 -5.78 18.48 26.81
C VAL A 98 -5.51 17.70 28.10
N SER A 99 -5.52 16.36 28.05
CA SER A 99 -5.16 15.51 29.20
C SER A 99 -4.59 14.16 28.78
N LYS A 100 -3.87 13.50 29.70
CA LYS A 100 -3.36 12.12 29.53
C LYS A 100 -4.47 11.11 29.24
N GLY A 101 -5.64 11.28 29.86
CA GLY A 101 -6.80 10.43 29.64
C GLY A 101 -7.31 10.52 28.20
N ILE A 102 -7.44 11.76 27.69
CA ILE A 102 -7.88 12.01 26.31
C ILE A 102 -6.86 11.46 25.30
N ALA A 103 -5.56 11.65 25.54
CA ALA A 103 -4.52 11.08 24.68
C ALA A 103 -4.65 9.55 24.57
N SER A 104 -4.83 8.87 25.70
CA SER A 104 -5.00 7.42 25.73
C SER A 104 -6.29 6.97 25.03
N GLU A 105 -7.41 7.65 25.26
CA GLU A 105 -8.67 7.33 24.59
C GLU A 105 -8.58 7.47 23.07
N VAL A 106 -7.92 8.53 22.58
CA VAL A 106 -7.73 8.77 21.15
C VAL A 106 -6.79 7.75 20.52
N ILE A 107 -5.60 7.53 21.11
CA ILE A 107 -4.59 6.61 20.57
C ILE A 107 -5.09 5.16 20.54
N ASN A 108 -5.93 4.78 21.50
CA ASN A 108 -6.56 3.46 21.56
C ASN A 108 -7.90 3.37 20.80
N GLY A 109 -8.28 4.40 20.05
CA GLY A 109 -9.50 4.41 19.22
C GLY A 109 -10.82 4.44 19.99
N LYS A 110 -10.80 4.67 21.31
CA LYS A 110 -12.02 4.84 22.12
C LYS A 110 -12.70 6.18 21.89
N ARG A 111 -11.97 7.16 21.34
CA ARG A 111 -12.46 8.50 21.04
C ARG A 111 -11.93 8.97 19.68
N SER A 112 -12.81 9.57 18.88
CA SER A 112 -12.44 10.19 17.61
C SER A 112 -11.59 11.46 17.80
N ILE A 113 -10.74 11.76 16.82
CA ILE A 113 -9.95 12.99 16.80
C ILE A 113 -10.87 14.18 16.49
N SER A 114 -10.84 15.22 17.31
CA SER A 114 -11.58 16.46 17.04
C SER A 114 -10.82 17.38 16.06
N LYS A 115 -11.50 18.35 15.44
CA LYS A 115 -10.85 19.33 14.54
C LYS A 115 -9.72 20.12 15.23
N SER A 116 -9.86 20.45 16.51
CA SER A 116 -8.81 21.15 17.26
C SER A 116 -7.60 20.25 17.50
N GLN A 117 -7.83 18.97 17.80
CA GLN A 117 -6.77 17.96 17.95
C GLN A 117 -6.09 17.67 16.61
N ALA A 118 -6.82 17.56 15.52
CA ALA A 118 -6.27 17.40 14.18
C ALA A 118 -5.29 18.52 13.81
N LYS A 119 -5.63 19.77 14.16
CA LYS A 119 -4.72 20.92 13.96
C LYS A 119 -3.48 20.84 14.85
N ALA A 120 -3.63 20.46 16.12
CA ALA A 120 -2.51 20.29 17.04
C ALA A 120 -1.57 19.15 16.59
N LEU A 121 -2.13 18.03 16.15
CA LEU A 121 -1.40 16.89 15.59
C LEU A 121 -0.70 17.27 14.28
N GLY A 122 -1.36 18.00 13.39
CA GLY A 122 -0.73 18.50 12.16
C GLY A 122 0.50 19.37 12.46
N ASN A 123 0.39 20.28 13.44
CA ASN A 123 1.53 21.10 13.87
C ASN A 123 2.65 20.26 14.51
N PHE A 124 2.30 19.32 15.39
CA PHE A 124 3.29 18.46 16.07
C PHE A 124 4.03 17.55 15.08
N PHE A 125 3.29 16.90 14.18
CA PHE A 125 3.84 16.02 13.17
C PHE A 125 4.39 16.75 11.94
N HIS A 126 4.18 18.06 11.82
CA HIS A 126 4.57 18.86 10.65
C HIS A 126 3.96 18.31 9.35
N VAL A 127 2.68 17.93 9.41
CA VAL A 127 1.90 17.39 8.28
C VAL A 127 0.56 18.13 8.17
N SER A 128 -0.15 17.94 7.05
CA SER A 128 -1.47 18.55 6.88
C SER A 128 -2.45 18.07 7.95
N PRO A 129 -3.17 18.97 8.66
CA PRO A 129 -4.24 18.59 9.59
C PRO A 129 -5.35 17.76 8.95
N ALA A 130 -5.53 17.85 7.63
CA ALA A 130 -6.53 17.10 6.88
C ALA A 130 -6.35 15.58 6.97
N LEU A 131 -5.14 15.12 7.29
CA LEU A 131 -4.85 13.70 7.54
C LEU A 131 -5.54 13.15 8.80
N PHE A 132 -6.02 14.04 9.68
CA PHE A 132 -6.64 13.64 10.95
C PHE A 132 -8.13 14.03 11.03
N LEU A 133 -8.78 14.34 9.88
CA LEU A 133 -10.18 14.78 9.80
C LEU A 133 -11.12 13.71 9.25
#